data_AF-A0A0M3J5P7-F1
#
_entry.id   AF-A0A0M3J5P7-F1
#
_cell.length_a   1.000
_cell.length_b   1.000
_cell.length_c   1.000
_cell.angle_alpha   90.00
_cell.angle_beta   90.00
_cell.angle_gamma   90.00
#
_symmetry.space_group_name_H-M   'P 1'
#
loop_
_entity.id
_entity.type
_entity.pdbx_description
1 polymer ?
#
loop_
_entity_poly.entity_id
_entity_poly.type
_entity_poly.pdbx_seq_one_letter_code
_entity_poly.pdbx_strand_id
1 'polypeptide(L)'
;LLSSGQRYATPCFIGARKVYLVRGKYPDLLTTAWNEFAAERSYYNDCPEVHDEQQHFVIFESADGGVNLDAFKIKIKRFIFISEIKIQRFDQVISVFVQLMLSLAIAERLLCFEHRDLHAGNILIQSVPIKTDIE
;
A
#
# COMPACT_ATOMS: atom_id res chain seq x y z
N LEU A 1 6.88 10.10 14.13
CA LEU A 1 7.14 8.89 14.94
C LEU A 1 8.23 7.97 14.34
N LEU A 2 8.63 8.19 13.08
CA LEU A 2 9.80 7.54 12.45
C LEU A 2 10.49 8.56 11.51
N SER A 3 10.94 9.70 12.03
CA SER A 3 11.63 10.74 11.25
C SER A 3 12.99 11.08 11.86
N SER A 4 13.92 11.48 10.99
CA SER A 4 15.37 11.66 11.16
C SER A 4 15.81 12.20 12.53
N GLY A 5 16.78 11.51 13.15
CA GLY A 5 17.45 11.91 14.39
C GLY A 5 17.38 10.91 15.54
N GLN A 6 16.62 9.82 15.40
CA GLN A 6 16.58 8.72 16.38
C GLN A 6 17.44 7.53 15.95
N ARG A 7 17.94 6.77 16.93
CA ARG A 7 18.79 5.57 16.73
C ARG A 7 18.08 4.46 15.94
N TYR A 8 16.76 4.47 15.88
CA TYR A 8 15.93 3.50 15.17
C TYR A 8 14.83 4.25 14.38
N ALA A 9 14.79 4.06 13.06
CA ALA A 9 13.77 4.64 12.18
C ALA A 9 13.56 3.74 10.96
N THR A 10 12.32 3.68 10.46
CA THR A 10 11.98 2.99 9.21
C THR A 10 11.01 3.84 8.39
N PRO A 11 11.20 3.97 7.06
CA PRO A 11 10.25 4.63 6.16
C PRO A 11 9.17 3.69 5.61
N CYS A 12 9.17 2.39 5.96
CA CYS A 12 8.35 1.39 5.26
C CYS A 12 6.94 1.19 5.84
N PHE A 13 6.48 2.05 6.75
CA PHE A 13 5.05 2.16 7.07
C PHE A 13 4.44 3.27 6.23
N ILE A 14 3.19 3.09 5.78
CA ILE A 14 2.53 4.11 4.96
C ILE A 14 2.36 5.40 5.77
N GLY A 15 2.80 6.52 5.19
CA GLY A 15 2.69 7.81 5.85
C GLY A 15 1.23 8.27 5.90
N ALA A 16 0.65 8.35 7.08
CA ALA A 16 -0.64 9.02 7.28
C ALA A 16 -0.44 10.54 7.19
N ARG A 17 -1.17 11.20 6.28
CA ARG A 17 -1.12 12.65 6.08
C ARG A 17 -2.15 13.35 6.94
N LYS A 18 -3.43 12.96 6.78
CA LYS A 18 -4.56 13.57 7.48
C LYS A 18 -5.66 12.55 7.72
N VAL A 19 -6.47 12.81 8.75
CA VAL A 19 -7.67 12.03 9.06
C VAL A 19 -8.83 13.00 9.22
N TYR A 20 -9.93 12.74 8.52
CA TYR A 20 -11.12 13.58 8.56
C TYR A 20 -12.31 12.76 9.06
N LEU A 21 -13.13 13.36 9.91
CA LEU A 21 -14.48 12.87 10.20
C LEU A 21 -15.45 13.77 9.44
N VAL A 22 -16.15 13.21 8.46
CA VAL A 22 -17.10 13.94 7.62
C VAL A 22 -18.49 13.34 7.77
N ARG A 23 -19.51 14.13 7.44
CA ARG A 23 -20.91 13.72 7.44
C ARG A 23 -21.57 14.16 6.15
N GLY A 24 -22.36 13.29 5.54
CA GLY A 24 -23.07 13.59 4.30
C GLY A 24 -23.21 12.38 3.40
N LYS A 25 -23.76 12.59 2.20
CA LYS A 25 -23.82 11.59 1.13
C LYS A 25 -22.44 11.31 0.55
N TYR A 26 -22.31 10.15 -0.10
CA TYR A 26 -21.12 9.84 -0.88
C TYR A 26 -21.00 10.82 -2.07
N PRO A 27 -19.85 11.49 -2.27
CA PRO A 27 -19.72 12.48 -3.35
C PRO A 27 -19.87 11.87 -4.75
N ASP A 28 -20.62 12.54 -5.64
CA ASP A 28 -20.91 12.08 -7.01
C ASP A 28 -19.66 11.68 -7.82
N LEU A 29 -18.57 12.43 -7.65
CA LEU A 29 -17.29 12.13 -8.29
C LEU A 29 -16.73 10.77 -7.85
N LEU A 30 -16.80 10.45 -6.56
CA LEU A 30 -16.32 9.17 -6.04
C LEU A 30 -17.28 8.03 -6.38
N THR A 31 -18.58 8.32 -6.45
CA THR A 31 -19.60 7.38 -6.91
C THR A 31 -19.35 6.97 -8.37
N THR A 32 -19.04 7.93 -9.23
CA THR A 32 -18.70 7.67 -10.64
C THR A 32 -17.44 6.79 -10.73
N ALA A 33 -16.38 7.14 -9.98
CA ALA A 33 -15.16 6.34 -9.94
C ALA A 33 -15.41 4.91 -9.41
N TRP A 34 -16.32 4.74 -8.44
CA TRP A 34 -16.72 3.42 -7.96
C TRP A 34 -17.44 2.63 -9.05
N ASN A 35 -18.39 3.24 -9.77
CA ASN A 35 -19.13 2.61 -10.85
C ASN A 35 -18.21 2.16 -12.01
N GLU A 36 -17.25 3.01 -12.40
CA GLU A 36 -16.23 2.67 -13.40
C GLU A 36 -15.39 1.45 -12.96
N PHE A 37 -14.94 1.45 -11.71
CA PHE A 37 -14.17 0.33 -11.16
C PHE A 37 -15.00 -0.97 -11.04
N ALA A 38 -16.27 -0.86 -10.64
CA ALA A 38 -17.19 -1.98 -10.48
C ALA A 38 -17.61 -2.61 -11.82
N ALA A 39 -17.63 -1.84 -12.92
CA ALA A 39 -17.93 -2.37 -14.24
C ALA A 39 -16.87 -3.37 -14.74
N GLU A 40 -15.61 -3.21 -14.29
CA GLU A 40 -14.48 -4.04 -14.74
C GLU A 40 -14.18 -5.23 -13.82
N ARG A 41 -14.76 -5.28 -12.62
CA ARG A 41 -14.40 -6.27 -11.58
C ARG A 41 -15.63 -6.73 -10.79
N SER A 42 -15.65 -8.01 -10.41
CA SER A 42 -16.62 -8.51 -9.43
C SER A 42 -16.42 -7.78 -8.10
N TYR A 43 -17.45 -7.07 -7.64
CA TYR A 43 -17.41 -6.35 -6.36
C TYR A 43 -17.99 -7.20 -5.23
N TYR A 44 -17.33 -7.15 -4.07
CA TYR A 44 -17.83 -7.74 -2.82
C TYR A 44 -18.51 -6.70 -1.91
N ASN A 45 -18.37 -5.40 -2.25
CA ASN A 45 -18.85 -4.28 -1.43
C ASN A 45 -20.12 -3.68 -2.02
N ASP A 46 -21.03 -3.23 -1.17
CA ASP A 46 -22.24 -2.52 -1.61
C ASP A 46 -21.90 -1.18 -2.29
N CYS A 47 -22.78 -0.75 -3.20
CA CYS A 47 -22.66 0.57 -3.83
C CYS A 47 -22.75 1.67 -2.76
N PRO A 48 -21.85 2.65 -2.73
CA PRO A 48 -21.83 3.66 -1.68
C PRO A 48 -23.01 4.65 -1.74
N GLU A 49 -23.82 4.63 -2.79
CA GLU A 49 -25.06 5.43 -2.91
C GLU A 49 -26.13 5.07 -1.89
N VAL A 50 -26.01 3.92 -1.19
CA VAL A 50 -26.97 3.50 -0.16
C VAL A 50 -26.99 4.44 1.06
N HIS A 51 -25.98 5.28 1.23
CA HIS A 51 -25.83 6.16 2.38
C HIS A 51 -26.54 7.51 2.23
N ASP A 52 -27.23 7.94 3.28
CA ASP A 52 -27.92 9.22 3.32
C ASP A 52 -27.05 10.38 3.85
N GLU A 53 -27.64 11.57 4.00
CA GLU A 53 -26.92 12.77 4.48
C GLU A 53 -26.53 12.70 5.96
N GLN A 54 -27.08 11.76 6.72
CA GLN A 54 -26.79 11.61 8.14
C GLN A 54 -25.59 10.68 8.39
N GLN A 55 -25.16 9.92 7.38
CA GLN A 55 -24.01 9.03 7.43
C GLN A 55 -22.72 9.76 7.81
N HIS A 56 -21.92 9.14 8.68
CA HIS A 56 -20.60 9.61 9.04
C HIS A 56 -19.53 8.73 8.38
N PHE A 57 -18.45 9.35 7.89
CA PHE A 57 -17.31 8.66 7.31
C PHE A 57 -16.02 9.13 7.97
N VAL A 58 -15.09 8.19 8.14
CA VAL A 58 -13.69 8.50 8.48
C VAL A 58 -12.86 8.37 7.22
N ILE A 59 -12.23 9.45 6.80
CA ILE A 59 -11.37 9.47 5.61
C ILE A 59 -9.92 9.53 6.08
N PHE A 60 -9.15 8.51 5.71
CA PHE A 60 -7.71 8.47 5.88
C PHE A 60 -7.02 8.93 4.59
N GLU A 61 -6.33 10.07 4.65
CA GLU A 61 -5.44 10.53 3.58
C GLU A 61 -4.02 9.99 3.87
N SER A 62 -3.48 9.17 2.99
CA SER A 62 -2.15 8.59 3.12
C SER A 62 -1.22 8.96 1.95
N ALA A 63 0.07 8.69 2.09
CA ALA A 63 0.97 8.62 0.96
C ALA A 63 0.53 7.52 -0.03
N ASP A 64 0.93 7.66 -1.30
CA ASP A 64 0.80 6.61 -2.30
C ASP A 64 1.94 5.59 -2.11
N GLY A 65 1.59 4.37 -1.72
CA GLY A 65 2.53 3.27 -1.51
C GLY A 65 2.77 2.40 -2.75
N GLY A 66 2.13 2.71 -3.88
CA GLY A 66 2.18 1.92 -5.10
C GLY A 66 1.19 0.75 -5.12
N VAL A 67 1.61 -0.39 -5.65
CA VAL A 67 0.73 -1.54 -5.89
C VAL A 67 0.92 -2.62 -4.83
N ASN A 68 -0.14 -3.32 -4.45
CA ASN A 68 0.01 -4.43 -3.51
C ASN A 68 0.82 -5.59 -4.10
N LEU A 69 1.39 -6.41 -3.21
CA LEU A 69 2.31 -7.49 -3.58
C LEU A 69 1.62 -8.56 -4.45
N ASP A 70 0.32 -8.79 -4.28
CA ASP A 70 -0.41 -9.77 -5.11
C ASP A 70 -0.56 -9.30 -6.57
N ALA A 71 -0.90 -8.03 -6.79
CA ALA A 71 -0.90 -7.43 -8.11
C ALA A 71 0.51 -7.38 -8.71
N PHE A 72 1.53 -7.09 -7.89
CA PHE A 72 2.93 -7.10 -8.32
C PHE A 72 3.39 -8.50 -8.78
N LYS A 73 3.04 -9.55 -8.05
CA LYS A 73 3.29 -10.96 -8.47
C LYS A 73 2.68 -11.27 -9.83
N ILE A 74 1.46 -10.78 -10.11
CA ILE A 74 0.79 -10.99 -11.40
C ILE A 74 1.53 -10.26 -12.52
N LYS A 75 1.94 -9.00 -12.31
CA LYS A 75 2.77 -8.25 -13.26
C LYS A 75 4.07 -8.99 -13.57
N ILE A 76 4.74 -9.50 -12.53
CA ILE A 76 5.94 -10.32 -12.70
C ILE A 76 5.60 -11.57 -13.52
N LYS A 77 4.56 -12.34 -13.13
CA LYS A 77 4.13 -13.58 -13.82
C LYS A 77 3.84 -13.38 -15.30
N ARG A 78 3.22 -12.26 -15.70
CA ARG A 78 2.99 -11.93 -17.12
C ARG A 78 4.29 -11.67 -17.89
N PHE A 79 5.34 -11.24 -17.21
CA PHE A 79 6.69 -11.05 -17.75
C PHE A 79 7.57 -12.32 -17.72
N ILE A 80 7.13 -13.41 -17.06
CA ILE A 80 7.92 -14.64 -16.82
C ILE A 80 8.25 -15.44 -18.08
N PHE A 81 7.63 -15.16 -19.22
CA PHE A 81 7.93 -15.89 -20.47
C PHE A 81 9.30 -15.55 -21.09
N ILE A 82 10.16 -14.79 -20.39
CA ILE A 82 11.51 -14.42 -20.84
C ILE A 82 12.54 -14.83 -19.77
N SER A 83 13.47 -15.73 -20.15
CA SER A 83 14.39 -16.48 -19.28
C SER A 83 15.52 -15.66 -18.63
N GLU A 84 15.88 -14.51 -19.18
CA GLU A 84 17.03 -13.70 -18.71
C GLU A 84 16.75 -12.89 -17.42
N ILE A 85 15.50 -12.83 -16.96
CA ILE A 85 15.06 -11.96 -15.85
C ILE A 85 15.10 -12.69 -14.49
N LYS A 86 15.76 -13.85 -14.37
CA LYS A 86 15.61 -14.72 -13.18
C LYS A 86 16.41 -14.25 -11.96
N ILE A 87 17.62 -13.71 -12.15
CA ILE A 87 18.53 -13.32 -11.05
C ILE A 87 18.07 -12.01 -10.38
N GLN A 88 17.71 -10.98 -11.16
CA GLN A 88 17.21 -9.69 -10.64
C GLN A 88 15.95 -9.82 -9.77
N ARG A 89 15.21 -10.93 -9.89
CA ARG A 89 13.97 -11.18 -9.15
C ARG A 89 14.19 -11.72 -7.75
N PHE A 90 15.25 -12.51 -7.52
CA PHE A 90 15.53 -13.01 -6.18
C PHE A 90 15.97 -11.85 -5.27
N ASP A 91 16.80 -10.95 -5.79
CA ASP A 91 17.26 -9.75 -5.07
C ASP A 91 16.09 -8.83 -4.68
N GLN A 92 15.08 -8.68 -5.55
CA GLN A 92 13.87 -7.93 -5.22
C GLN A 92 13.07 -8.58 -4.10
N VAL A 93 12.92 -9.91 -4.12
CA VAL A 93 12.22 -10.65 -3.05
C VAL A 93 12.95 -10.51 -1.72
N ILE A 94 14.28 -10.68 -1.73
CA ILE A 94 15.11 -10.49 -0.54
C ILE A 94 15.03 -9.06 -0.04
N SER A 95 15.07 -8.06 -0.95
CA SER A 95 14.95 -6.65 -0.60
C SER A 95 13.62 -6.34 0.10
N VAL A 96 12.50 -6.81 -0.45
CA VAL A 96 11.17 -6.63 0.19
C VAL A 96 11.13 -7.33 1.56
N PHE A 97 11.63 -8.56 1.64
CA PHE A 97 11.66 -9.32 2.89
C PHE A 97 12.48 -8.61 3.97
N VAL A 98 13.70 -8.15 3.65
CA VAL A 98 14.57 -7.43 4.59
C VAL A 98 13.93 -6.12 5.03
N GLN A 99 13.34 -5.34 4.12
CA GLN A 99 12.64 -4.11 4.45
C GLN A 99 11.47 -4.35 5.42
N LEU A 100 10.66 -5.38 5.19
CA LEU A 100 9.56 -5.76 6.08
C LEU A 100 10.08 -6.17 7.46
N MET A 101 11.06 -7.08 7.51
CA MET A 101 11.61 -7.58 8.78
C MET A 101 12.23 -6.47 9.63
N LEU A 102 13.04 -5.60 9.02
CA LEU A 102 13.65 -4.47 9.74
C LEU A 102 12.59 -3.49 10.25
N SER A 103 11.54 -3.24 9.45
CA SER A 103 10.49 -2.29 9.82
C SER A 103 9.63 -2.80 10.96
N LEU A 104 9.26 -4.09 10.93
CA LEU A 104 8.56 -4.74 12.02
C LEU A 104 9.42 -4.78 13.28
N ALA A 105 10.70 -5.18 13.20
CA ALA A 105 11.59 -5.20 14.35
C ALA A 105 11.76 -3.82 15.01
N ILE A 106 11.85 -2.75 14.21
CA ILE A 106 11.89 -1.37 14.72
C ILE A 106 10.57 -1.00 15.40
N ALA A 107 9.42 -1.33 14.80
CA ALA A 107 8.11 -1.03 15.38
C ALA A 107 7.83 -1.84 16.65
N GLU A 108 8.20 -3.12 16.69
CA GLU A 108 8.17 -3.98 17.88
C GLU A 108 9.01 -3.36 19.00
N ARG A 109 10.26 -2.95 18.70
CA ARG A 109 11.18 -2.39 19.68
C ARG A 109 10.71 -1.05 20.27
N LEU A 110 10.08 -0.21 19.46
CA LEU A 110 9.68 1.15 19.84
C LEU A 110 8.27 1.23 20.42
N LEU A 111 7.36 0.36 19.96
CA LEU A 111 5.92 0.49 20.20
C LEU A 111 5.25 -0.82 20.68
N CYS A 112 6.01 -1.91 20.85
CA CYS A 112 5.45 -3.25 21.04
C CYS A 112 4.42 -3.60 19.95
N PHE A 113 4.67 -3.12 18.73
CA PHE A 113 3.75 -3.22 17.62
C PHE A 113 3.66 -4.65 17.08
N GLU A 114 2.45 -5.08 16.76
CA GLU A 114 2.16 -6.28 16.00
C GLU A 114 1.19 -5.91 14.87
N HIS A 115 1.49 -6.27 13.62
CA HIS A 115 0.59 -5.94 12.50
C HIS A 115 -0.74 -6.73 12.56
N ARG A 116 -0.69 -7.98 13.04
CA ARG A 116 -1.82 -8.93 13.21
C ARG A 116 -2.58 -9.35 11.95
N ASP A 117 -2.44 -8.62 10.85
CA ASP A 117 -3.07 -8.92 9.56
C ASP A 117 -2.16 -8.63 8.35
N LEU A 118 -0.89 -9.05 8.40
CA LEU A 118 0.09 -8.76 7.36
C LEU A 118 0.03 -9.78 6.20
N HIS A 119 -1.08 -9.80 5.47
CA HIS A 119 -1.20 -10.57 4.23
C HIS A 119 -0.60 -9.81 3.03
N ALA A 120 -0.40 -10.50 1.90
CA ALA A 120 0.26 -9.90 0.72
C ALA A 120 -0.49 -8.69 0.14
N GLY A 121 -1.82 -8.62 0.26
CA GLY A 121 -2.61 -7.42 -0.03
C GLY A 121 -2.24 -6.15 0.77
N ASN A 122 -1.66 -6.29 1.97
CA ASN A 122 -1.24 -5.18 2.84
C ASN A 122 0.25 -4.81 2.70
N ILE A 123 0.97 -5.46 1.78
CA ILE A 123 2.35 -5.12 1.43
C ILE A 123 2.32 -4.32 0.12
N LEU A 124 2.60 -3.03 0.19
CA LEU A 124 2.66 -2.14 -0.97
C LEU A 124 4.09 -2.03 -1.51
N ILE A 125 4.22 -2.07 -2.84
CA ILE A 125 5.48 -2.02 -3.56
C ILE A 125 5.43 -0.83 -4.52
N GLN A 126 6.43 0.04 -4.40
CA GLN A 126 6.66 1.16 -5.31
C GLN A 126 8.02 0.99 -5.99
N SER A 127 8.05 1.15 -7.31
CA SER A 127 9.31 1.18 -8.05
C SER A 127 10.07 2.46 -7.71
N VAL A 128 11.33 2.30 -7.32
CA VAL A 128 12.25 3.42 -7.15
C VAL A 128 13.03 3.63 -8.45
N PRO A 129 13.32 4.88 -8.85
CA PRO A 129 14.24 5.13 -9.94
C PRO A 129 15.57 4.44 -9.66
N ILE A 130 16.17 3.85 -10.69
CA ILE A 130 17.56 3.38 -10.59
C ILE A 130 18.40 4.62 -10.32
N LYS A 131 19.07 4.67 -9.16
CA LYS A 131 20.19 5.59 -8.98
C LYS A 131 21.27 5.12 -9.94
N THR A 132 21.44 5.80 -11.06
CA THR A 132 22.75 5.83 -11.70
C THR A 132 23.70 6.39 -10.65
N ASP A 133 24.68 5.59 -10.25
CA ASP A 133 25.77 6.09 -9.43
C ASP A 133 26.31 7.35 -10.13
N ILE A 134 26.36 8.46 -9.38
CA ILE A 134 27.04 9.67 -9.85
C ILE A 134 28.51 9.29 -9.90
N GLU A 135 29.09 9.27 -11.11
CA GLU A 135 30.54 9.11 -11.35
C GLU A 135 31.38 10.05 -10.49
#